data_AF-A0A1J3G217-F1
#
_entry.id   AF-A0A1J3G217-F1
#
_cell.length_a   1.000
_cell.length_b   1.000
_cell.length_c   1.000
_cell.angle_alpha   90.00
_cell.angle_beta   90.00
_cell.angle_gamma   90.00
#
_symmetry.space_group_name_H-M   'P 1'
#
loop_
_entity.id
_entity.type
_entity.pdbx_description
1 polymer ?
#
loop_
_entity_poly.entity_id
_entity_poly.type
_entity_poly.pdbx_seq_one_letter_code
_entity_poly.pdbx_strand_id
1 'polypeptide(L)'
;MKDNAASVLADLFTSRKDLCGGLGFDENDNPCTKLLSGNTHAVATQLAHALGSPIESSEDPISTLANLLSDPNIAAEALDDDVVSALTRVLREGTLQGKRNASQALHQLLKHFQVNDVFKGNDQCRFAVPELIDLLNATDLNNNAFIDVLEVLSLLAKAKYGANLSHNPFSAFTEAPSSLDSLVRCVAEGHP
;
A
#
# COMPACT_ATOMS: atom_id res chain seq x y z
N MET A 1 28.27 -13.59 -19.33
CA MET A 1 28.32 -12.22 -18.77
C MET A 1 27.20 -12.15 -17.76
N LYS A 2 27.53 -11.98 -16.47
CA LYS A 2 26.54 -11.80 -15.41
C LYS A 2 26.42 -10.31 -15.22
N ASP A 3 25.42 -9.70 -15.84
CA ASP A 3 25.09 -8.32 -15.55
C ASP A 3 24.65 -8.29 -14.09
N ASN A 4 25.45 -7.61 -13.27
CA ASN A 4 25.19 -7.51 -11.85
C ASN A 4 23.95 -6.61 -11.70
N ALA A 5 22.99 -7.01 -10.86
CA ALA A 5 21.75 -6.26 -10.66
C ALA A 5 22.00 -4.80 -10.24
N ALA A 6 23.14 -4.53 -9.60
CA ALA A 6 23.58 -3.19 -9.25
C ALA A 6 23.88 -2.31 -10.49
N SER A 7 24.38 -2.87 -11.58
CA SER A 7 24.65 -2.19 -12.85
C SER A 7 23.34 -1.85 -13.55
N VAL A 8 22.38 -2.77 -13.54
CA VAL A 8 21.06 -2.54 -14.14
C VAL A 8 20.31 -1.42 -13.43
N LEU A 9 20.38 -1.39 -12.09
CA LEU A 9 19.81 -0.31 -11.30
C LEU A 9 20.57 1.01 -11.51
N ALA A 10 21.90 0.98 -11.53
CA ALA A 10 22.70 2.17 -11.84
C ALA A 10 22.37 2.75 -13.22
N ASP A 11 22.18 1.90 -14.23
CA ASP A 11 21.83 2.30 -15.60
C ASP A 11 20.40 2.87 -15.68
N LEU A 12 19.46 2.31 -14.91
CA LEU A 12 18.07 2.79 -14.81
C LEU A 12 18.01 4.18 -14.17
N PHE A 13 18.67 4.39 -13.03
CA PHE A 13 18.73 5.68 -12.35
C PHE A 13 19.54 6.72 -13.14
N THR A 14 20.53 6.29 -13.91
CA THR A 14 21.28 7.17 -14.82
C THR A 14 20.44 7.61 -16.03
N SER A 15 19.59 6.72 -16.55
CA SER A 15 18.68 7.02 -17.67
C SER A 15 17.49 7.90 -17.28
N ARG A 16 17.04 7.85 -16.02
CA ARG A 16 15.86 8.57 -15.52
C ARG A 16 16.22 9.52 -14.38
N LYS A 17 16.97 10.58 -14.71
CA LYS A 17 17.37 11.64 -13.75
C LYS A 17 16.18 12.38 -13.11
N ASP A 18 15.00 12.30 -13.73
CA ASP A 18 13.73 12.80 -13.19
C ASP A 18 13.25 12.05 -11.95
N LEU A 19 13.69 10.79 -11.76
CA LEU A 19 13.38 9.99 -10.57
C LEU A 19 14.35 10.26 -9.41
N CYS A 20 15.57 10.71 -9.70
CA CYS A 20 16.59 11.01 -8.69
C CYS A 20 16.39 12.38 -8.01
N GLY A 21 15.64 13.29 -8.64
CA GLY A 21 15.45 14.67 -8.14
C GLY A 21 14.67 14.78 -6.82
N GLY A 22 13.91 13.75 -6.44
CA GLY A 22 13.09 13.74 -5.22
C GLY A 22 13.81 13.26 -3.96
N LEU A 23 14.99 12.65 -4.08
CA LEU A 23 15.60 11.88 -2.98
C LEU A 23 16.74 12.61 -2.24
N GLY A 24 16.98 13.89 -2.52
CA GLY A 24 17.80 14.76 -1.66
C GLY A 24 19.20 14.22 -1.32
N PHE A 25 19.90 13.61 -2.27
CA PHE A 25 21.25 13.11 -2.04
C PHE A 25 22.27 14.24 -2.16
N ASP A 26 22.97 14.53 -1.06
CA ASP A 26 24.11 15.43 -1.03
C ASP A 26 25.27 14.85 -1.86
N GLU A 27 25.87 15.68 -2.71
CA GLU A 27 26.66 15.31 -3.89
C GLU A 27 28.04 14.70 -3.56
N ASN A 28 28.29 14.34 -2.30
CA ASN A 28 29.60 13.91 -1.82
C ASN A 28 29.63 12.56 -1.09
N ASP A 29 28.47 11.90 -0.93
CA ASP A 29 28.38 10.54 -0.41
C ASP A 29 27.94 9.60 -1.54
N ASN A 30 28.75 8.56 -1.81
CA ASN A 30 28.42 7.49 -2.75
C ASN A 30 26.99 6.96 -2.47
N PRO A 31 26.03 7.14 -3.41
CA PRO A 31 24.64 6.70 -3.22
C PRO A 31 24.52 5.21 -2.86
N CYS A 32 25.49 4.41 -3.30
CA CYS A 32 25.49 2.96 -3.15
C CYS A 32 25.90 2.48 -1.75
N THR A 33 26.60 3.24 -0.92
CA THR A 33 27.06 2.73 0.39
C THR A 33 25.98 2.80 1.48
N LYS A 34 25.03 3.74 1.41
CA LYS A 34 23.85 3.75 2.27
C LYS A 34 22.73 2.83 1.76
N LEU A 35 22.68 2.56 0.45
CA LEU A 35 21.72 1.63 -0.16
C LEU A 35 21.99 0.14 0.16
N LEU A 36 23.18 -0.23 0.65
CA LEU A 36 23.57 -1.63 0.86
C LEU A 36 23.45 -2.12 2.32
N SER A 37 22.88 -1.31 3.20
CA SER A 37 22.67 -1.63 4.61
C SER A 37 21.19 -1.87 4.90
N GLY A 38 20.69 -3.08 4.62
CA GLY A 38 19.41 -3.56 5.16
C GLY A 38 18.31 -3.85 4.12
N ASN A 39 17.26 -4.54 4.58
CA ASN A 39 16.07 -4.91 3.83
C ASN A 39 15.31 -3.69 3.26
N THR A 40 15.67 -2.49 3.70
CA THR A 40 15.30 -1.17 3.17
C THR A 40 15.54 -1.05 1.65
N HIS A 41 16.60 -1.65 1.10
CA HIS A 41 16.86 -1.62 -0.34
C HIS A 41 15.82 -2.40 -1.15
N ALA A 42 15.33 -3.52 -0.62
CA ALA A 42 14.32 -4.33 -1.28
C ALA A 42 13.00 -3.55 -1.36
N VAL A 43 12.60 -2.90 -0.27
CA VAL A 43 11.42 -2.03 -0.22
C VAL A 43 11.56 -0.87 -1.21
N ALA A 44 12.66 -0.11 -1.15
CA ALA A 44 12.89 1.04 -2.03
C ALA A 44 12.89 0.65 -3.52
N THR A 45 13.46 -0.50 -3.86
CA THR A 45 13.48 -1.01 -5.24
C THR A 45 12.07 -1.36 -5.73
N GLN A 46 11.28 -2.05 -4.90
CA GLN A 46 9.91 -2.39 -5.28
C GLN A 46 9.01 -1.15 -5.36
N LEU A 47 9.22 -0.16 -4.48
CA LEU A 47 8.50 1.12 -4.53
C LEU A 47 8.83 1.92 -5.77
N ALA A 48 10.11 2.04 -6.13
CA ALA A 48 10.52 2.70 -7.35
C ALA A 48 9.88 2.04 -8.58
N HIS A 49 9.82 0.71 -8.61
CA HIS A 49 9.13 -0.02 -9.67
C HIS A 49 7.61 0.20 -9.64
N ALA A 50 7.00 0.16 -8.46
CA ALA A 50 5.56 0.34 -8.28
C ALA A 50 5.10 1.76 -8.65
N LEU A 51 5.91 2.79 -8.42
CA LEU A 51 5.60 4.19 -8.73
C LEU A 51 6.00 4.58 -10.16
N GLY A 52 7.12 4.06 -10.65
CA GLY A 52 7.68 4.41 -11.97
C GLY A 52 7.06 3.65 -13.15
N SER A 53 6.31 2.57 -12.90
CA SER A 53 5.73 1.71 -13.93
C SER A 53 4.25 2.01 -14.22
N PRO A 54 3.74 1.64 -15.41
CA PRO A 54 2.30 1.56 -15.66
C PRO A 54 1.61 0.69 -14.61
N ILE A 55 0.33 0.95 -14.35
CA ILE A 55 -0.40 0.30 -13.24
C ILE A 55 -0.39 -1.22 -13.34
N GLU A 56 -0.55 -1.77 -14.55
CA GLU A 56 -0.53 -3.22 -14.81
C GLU A 56 0.81 -3.87 -14.45
N SER A 57 1.92 -3.12 -14.52
CA SER A 57 3.27 -3.58 -14.17
C SER A 57 3.65 -3.28 -12.71
N SER A 58 2.76 -2.63 -11.95
CA SER A 58 2.99 -2.28 -10.54
C SER A 58 2.50 -3.36 -9.57
N GLU A 59 1.69 -4.33 -10.03
CA GLU A 59 1.03 -5.31 -9.15
C GLU A 59 1.99 -6.38 -8.59
N ASP A 60 2.96 -6.83 -9.40
CA ASP A 60 3.99 -7.79 -8.97
C ASP A 60 4.91 -7.21 -7.89
N PRO A 61 5.41 -5.95 -8.02
CA PRO A 61 6.10 -5.27 -6.93
C PRO A 61 5.26 -5.12 -5.67
N ILE A 62 3.96 -4.83 -5.81
CA ILE A 62 3.06 -4.64 -4.67
C ILE A 62 2.81 -5.97 -3.93
N SER A 63 2.71 -7.08 -4.65
CA SER A 63 2.69 -8.42 -4.06
C SER A 63 3.96 -8.70 -3.25
N THR A 64 5.12 -8.36 -3.83
CA THR A 64 6.41 -8.50 -3.16
C THR A 64 6.50 -7.63 -1.91
N LEU A 65 6.03 -6.38 -2.00
CA LEU A 65 5.93 -5.45 -0.86
C LEU A 65 5.05 -6.01 0.25
N ALA A 66 3.88 -6.58 -0.07
CA ALA A 66 2.99 -7.18 0.94
C ALA A 66 3.72 -8.24 1.79
N ASN A 67 4.54 -9.08 1.14
CA ASN A 67 5.31 -10.11 1.84
C ASN A 67 6.43 -9.50 2.69
N LEU A 68 7.14 -8.47 2.19
CA LEU A 68 8.20 -7.79 2.94
C LEU A 68 7.66 -7.06 4.18
N LEU A 69 6.53 -6.36 4.03
CA LEU A 69 5.88 -5.60 5.10
C LEU A 69 5.29 -6.49 6.21
N SER A 70 5.23 -7.80 6.01
CA SER A 70 4.85 -8.74 7.07
C SER A 70 5.86 -8.74 8.23
N ASP A 71 7.14 -8.39 7.98
CA ASP A 71 8.14 -8.18 9.02
C ASP A 71 8.01 -6.76 9.61
N PRO A 72 7.77 -6.63 10.93
CA PRO A 72 7.56 -5.32 11.56
C PRO A 72 8.77 -4.39 11.48
N ASN A 73 10.00 -4.91 11.43
CA ASN A 73 11.19 -4.07 11.31
C ASN A 73 11.29 -3.49 9.91
N ILE A 74 11.03 -4.31 8.89
CA ILE A 74 10.99 -3.87 7.49
C ILE A 74 9.86 -2.86 7.31
N ALA A 75 8.69 -3.14 7.87
CA ALA A 75 7.53 -2.26 7.77
C ALA A 75 7.79 -0.89 8.44
N ALA A 76 8.53 -0.85 9.55
CA ALA A 76 8.88 0.39 10.24
C ALA A 76 9.85 1.25 9.43
N GLU A 77 10.83 0.61 8.79
CA GLU A 77 11.76 1.30 7.89
C GLU A 77 11.08 1.76 6.60
N ALA A 78 10.11 0.99 6.11
CA ALA A 78 9.36 1.27 4.90
C ALA A 78 8.35 2.41 5.07
N LEU A 79 7.91 2.74 6.29
CA LEU A 79 6.75 3.60 6.51
C LEU A 79 7.00 5.09 6.19
N ASP A 80 6.98 5.39 4.90
CA ASP A 80 6.99 6.73 4.31
C ASP A 80 5.73 6.98 3.46
N ASP A 81 5.59 8.22 2.99
CA ASP A 81 4.42 8.67 2.23
C ASP A 81 4.36 8.02 0.83
N ASP A 82 5.49 7.56 0.29
CA ASP A 82 5.59 6.99 -1.05
C ASP A 82 5.05 5.54 -1.07
N VAL A 83 5.25 4.77 0.00
CA VAL A 83 4.61 3.45 0.16
C VAL A 83 3.09 3.56 0.10
N VAL A 84 2.51 4.42 0.94
CA VAL A 84 1.06 4.49 1.05
C VAL A 84 0.44 5.10 -0.22
N SER A 85 1.16 6.02 -0.87
CA SER A 85 0.78 6.53 -2.20
C SER A 85 0.78 5.43 -3.27
N ALA A 86 1.80 4.56 -3.30
CA ALA A 86 1.84 3.45 -4.25
C ALA A 86 0.69 2.45 -4.01
N LEU A 87 0.43 2.10 -2.75
CA LEU A 87 -0.64 1.18 -2.37
C LEU A 87 -2.02 1.73 -2.71
N THR A 88 -2.27 3.01 -2.39
CA THR A 88 -3.55 3.66 -2.70
C THR A 88 -3.75 3.87 -4.20
N ARG A 89 -2.66 4.07 -4.97
CA ARG A 89 -2.70 4.08 -6.44
C ARG A 89 -3.16 2.74 -7.01
N VAL A 90 -2.56 1.63 -6.56
CA VAL A 90 -2.96 0.28 -7.00
C VAL A 90 -4.35 -0.10 -6.54
N LEU A 91 -4.78 0.33 -5.35
CA LEU A 91 -6.17 0.16 -4.91
C LEU A 91 -7.17 0.87 -5.83
N ARG A 92 -6.82 2.03 -6.38
CA ARG A 92 -7.70 2.80 -7.25
C ARG A 92 -7.73 2.24 -8.68
N GLU A 93 -6.56 2.06 -9.26
CA GLU A 93 -6.39 1.87 -10.70
C GLU A 93 -6.01 0.44 -11.10
N GLY A 94 -5.62 -0.40 -10.13
CA GLY A 94 -5.16 -1.76 -10.38
C GLY A 94 -6.27 -2.73 -10.77
N THR A 95 -5.87 -3.89 -11.28
CA THR A 95 -6.75 -5.05 -11.48
C THR A 95 -7.29 -5.56 -10.15
N LEU A 96 -8.30 -6.43 -10.20
CA LEU A 96 -8.83 -7.06 -9.00
C LEU A 96 -7.75 -7.77 -8.16
N GLN A 97 -6.75 -8.39 -8.80
CA GLN A 97 -5.65 -9.04 -8.10
C GLN A 97 -4.66 -8.01 -7.52
N GLY A 98 -4.31 -6.96 -8.28
CA GLY A 98 -3.50 -5.85 -7.77
C GLY A 98 -4.12 -5.18 -6.55
N LYS A 99 -5.43 -4.92 -6.58
CA LYS A 99 -6.18 -4.37 -5.44
C LYS A 99 -6.12 -5.28 -4.21
N ARG A 100 -6.20 -6.61 -4.37
CA ARG A 100 -6.01 -7.58 -3.27
C ARG A 100 -4.61 -7.50 -2.68
N ASN A 101 -3.59 -7.50 -3.52
CA ASN A 101 -2.19 -7.40 -3.06
C ASN A 101 -1.96 -6.07 -2.31
N ALA A 102 -2.52 -4.97 -2.81
CA ALA A 102 -2.44 -3.66 -2.16
C ALA A 102 -3.18 -3.64 -0.81
N SER A 103 -4.37 -4.24 -0.74
CA SER A 103 -5.10 -4.41 0.53
C SER A 103 -4.30 -5.25 1.53
N GLN A 104 -3.68 -6.34 1.09
CA GLN A 104 -2.86 -7.18 1.95
C GLN A 104 -1.63 -6.41 2.48
N ALA A 105 -0.95 -5.63 1.64
CA ALA A 105 0.16 -4.79 2.06
C ALA A 105 -0.29 -3.73 3.09
N LEU A 106 -1.44 -3.07 2.87
CA LEU A 106 -2.01 -2.15 3.85
C LEU A 106 -2.37 -2.86 5.16
N HIS A 107 -2.92 -4.07 5.09
CA HIS A 107 -3.19 -4.88 6.28
C HIS A 107 -1.91 -5.08 7.09
N GLN A 108 -0.79 -5.45 6.45
CA GLN A 108 0.48 -5.62 7.15
C GLN A 108 0.94 -4.33 7.84
N LEU A 109 0.83 -3.17 7.17
CA LEU A 109 1.17 -1.88 7.79
C LEU A 109 0.28 -1.58 9.00
N LEU A 110 -1.04 -1.71 8.85
CA LEU A 110 -2.01 -1.36 9.89
C LEU A 110 -2.02 -2.33 11.08
N LYS A 111 -1.41 -3.51 10.92
CA LYS A 111 -1.18 -4.46 12.01
C LYS A 111 -0.06 -3.99 12.95
N HIS A 112 0.93 -3.27 12.40
CA HIS A 112 2.12 -2.84 13.12
C HIS A 112 2.07 -1.36 13.54
N PHE A 113 1.34 -0.52 12.80
CA PHE A 113 1.27 0.93 12.98
C PHE A 113 -0.17 1.43 13.15
N GLN A 114 -0.33 2.58 13.81
CA GLN A 114 -1.64 3.20 13.92
C GLN A 114 -2.07 3.77 12.56
N VAL A 115 -3.39 3.82 12.32
CA VAL A 115 -3.97 4.39 11.09
C VAL A 115 -3.44 5.79 10.78
N ASN A 116 -3.24 6.61 11.81
CA ASN A 116 -2.74 7.99 11.67
C ASN A 116 -1.24 8.06 11.31
N ASP A 117 -0.47 7.00 11.60
CA ASP A 117 0.94 6.89 11.24
C ASP A 117 1.10 6.38 9.79
N VAL A 118 0.17 5.53 9.33
CA VAL A 118 0.12 5.02 7.95
C VAL A 118 -0.43 6.07 7.01
N PHE A 119 -1.64 6.56 7.25
CA PHE A 119 -2.26 7.59 6.43
C PHE A 119 -1.88 8.97 6.96
N LYS A 120 -0.65 9.39 6.66
CA LYS A 120 -0.15 10.74 6.99
C LYS A 120 -0.84 11.77 6.10
N GLY A 121 -2.05 12.16 6.50
CA GLY A 121 -2.91 13.08 5.74
C GLY A 121 -4.30 12.49 5.46
N ASN A 122 -5.30 13.37 5.45
CA ASN A 122 -6.72 12.98 5.41
C ASN A 122 -7.13 12.33 4.07
N ASP A 123 -6.49 12.73 2.96
CA ASP A 123 -7.01 12.44 1.62
C ASP A 123 -6.85 10.96 1.24
N GLN A 124 -5.70 10.35 1.56
CA GLN A 124 -5.43 8.95 1.19
C GLN A 124 -6.38 7.97 1.91
N CYS A 125 -6.65 8.19 3.19
CA CYS A 125 -7.58 7.37 3.96
C CYS A 125 -9.02 7.48 3.42
N ARG A 126 -9.43 8.71 3.04
CA ARG A 126 -10.74 8.97 2.42
C ARG A 126 -10.92 8.21 1.10
N PHE A 127 -9.86 8.08 0.29
CA PHE A 127 -9.94 7.34 -0.96
C PHE A 127 -9.85 5.82 -0.78
N ALA A 128 -9.10 5.34 0.21
CA ALA A 128 -8.91 3.90 0.41
C ALA A 128 -10.21 3.18 0.80
N VAL A 129 -11.06 3.81 1.63
CA VAL A 129 -12.29 3.16 2.14
C VAL A 129 -13.27 2.78 1.01
N PRO A 130 -13.68 3.68 0.10
CA PRO A 130 -14.53 3.32 -1.06
C PRO A 130 -13.95 2.17 -1.89
N GLU A 131 -12.67 2.23 -2.24
CA GLU A 131 -12.02 1.22 -3.07
C GLU A 131 -11.96 -0.16 -2.39
N LEU A 132 -11.74 -0.18 -1.07
CA LEU A 132 -11.75 -1.43 -0.28
C LEU A 132 -13.14 -2.04 -0.20
N ILE A 133 -14.20 -1.23 -0.14
CA ILE A 133 -15.58 -1.73 -0.14
C ILE A 133 -15.94 -2.31 -1.50
N ASP A 134 -15.58 -1.64 -2.59
CA ASP A 134 -15.79 -2.16 -3.93
C ASP A 134 -15.00 -3.47 -4.15
N LEU A 135 -13.77 -3.53 -3.64
CA LEU A 135 -12.97 -4.75 -3.63
C LEU A 135 -13.63 -5.87 -2.82
N LEU A 136 -14.19 -5.56 -1.64
CA LEU A 136 -14.93 -6.51 -0.81
C LEU A 136 -16.14 -7.06 -1.57
N ASN A 137 -16.92 -6.19 -2.22
CA ASN A 137 -18.09 -6.56 -3.01
C ASN A 137 -17.74 -7.39 -4.25
N ALA A 138 -16.55 -7.21 -4.82
CA ALA A 138 -16.04 -7.96 -5.96
C ALA A 138 -15.28 -9.25 -5.58
N THR A 139 -15.07 -9.51 -4.29
CA THR A 139 -14.29 -10.66 -3.81
C THR A 139 -15.22 -11.75 -3.28
N ASP A 140 -14.97 -12.99 -3.71
CA ASP A 140 -15.69 -14.16 -3.23
C ASP A 140 -15.46 -14.36 -1.73
N LEU A 141 -16.52 -14.66 -0.98
CA LEU A 141 -16.49 -14.90 0.47
C LEU A 141 -15.52 -16.03 0.89
N ASN A 142 -15.27 -16.99 0.00
CA ASN A 142 -14.35 -18.10 0.24
C ASN A 142 -12.88 -17.74 -0.05
N ASN A 143 -12.62 -16.56 -0.60
CA ASN A 143 -11.28 -16.09 -0.88
C ASN A 143 -10.66 -15.48 0.38
N ASN A 144 -9.41 -15.85 0.70
CA ASN A 144 -8.67 -15.30 1.84
C ASN A 144 -8.53 -13.77 1.79
N ALA A 145 -8.44 -13.18 0.60
CA ALA A 145 -8.39 -11.73 0.45
C ALA A 145 -9.67 -11.03 0.94
N PHE A 146 -10.81 -11.74 1.04
CA PHE A 146 -12.04 -11.17 1.61
C PHE A 146 -11.82 -10.80 3.10
N ILE A 147 -11.20 -11.70 3.86
CA ILE A 147 -10.89 -11.48 5.27
C ILE A 147 -9.85 -10.37 5.43
N ASP A 148 -8.81 -10.35 4.60
CA ASP A 148 -7.80 -9.28 4.63
C ASP A 148 -8.45 -7.90 4.44
N VAL A 149 -9.37 -7.79 3.48
CA VAL A 149 -10.10 -6.52 3.21
C VAL A 149 -10.99 -6.14 4.39
N LEU A 150 -11.68 -7.10 5.01
CA LEU A 150 -12.48 -6.86 6.22
C LEU A 150 -11.62 -6.41 7.40
N GLU A 151 -10.44 -7.02 7.60
CA GLU A 151 -9.52 -6.65 8.68
C GLU A 151 -9.01 -5.23 8.49
N VAL A 152 -8.64 -4.84 7.26
CA VAL A 152 -8.28 -3.44 6.94
C VAL A 152 -9.44 -2.50 7.25
N LEU A 153 -10.64 -2.78 6.75
CA LEU A 153 -11.83 -1.95 7.02
C LEU A 153 -12.15 -1.85 8.53
N SER A 154 -11.96 -2.94 9.28
CA SER A 154 -12.15 -2.99 10.73
C SER A 154 -11.12 -2.13 11.47
N LEU A 155 -9.84 -2.19 11.07
CA LEU A 155 -8.77 -1.37 11.64
C LEU A 155 -9.01 0.11 11.36
N LEU A 156 -9.44 0.45 10.14
CA LEU A 156 -9.85 1.81 9.78
C LEU A 156 -11.05 2.26 10.63
N ALA A 157 -12.12 1.48 10.71
CA ALA A 157 -13.32 1.84 11.48
C ALA A 157 -13.06 2.04 12.98
N LYS A 158 -12.14 1.26 13.56
CA LYS A 158 -11.72 1.37 14.97
C LYS A 158 -10.80 2.55 15.24
N ALA A 159 -10.23 3.17 14.20
CA ALA A 159 -9.29 4.26 14.35
C ALA A 159 -9.95 5.43 15.09
N LYS A 160 -9.24 5.96 16.09
CA LYS A 160 -9.67 7.19 16.73
C LYS A 160 -9.28 8.36 15.83
N TYR A 161 -10.26 8.83 15.05
CA TYR A 161 -10.15 10.05 14.27
C TYR A 161 -10.05 11.25 15.22
N GLY A 162 -8.82 11.65 15.57
CA GLY A 162 -8.57 12.80 16.45
C GLY A 162 -8.88 14.14 15.76
N ALA A 163 -8.64 15.26 16.45
CA ALA A 163 -8.88 16.63 15.93
C ALA A 163 -8.15 16.98 14.61
N ASN A 164 -7.25 16.11 14.12
CA ASN A 164 -6.52 16.25 12.86
C ASN A 164 -7.26 15.67 11.64
N LEU A 165 -8.34 14.89 11.84
CA LEU A 165 -9.14 14.31 10.77
C LEU A 165 -10.49 15.03 10.75
N SER A 166 -10.67 15.90 9.76
CA SER A 166 -11.89 16.71 9.64
C SER A 166 -13.13 15.89 9.24
N HIS A 167 -12.94 14.67 8.74
CA HIS A 167 -14.02 13.79 8.27
C HIS A 167 -13.75 12.31 8.58
N ASN A 168 -14.82 11.60 8.95
CA ASN A 168 -14.83 10.15 9.05
C ASN A 168 -14.82 9.56 7.62
N PRO A 169 -13.84 8.74 7.20
CA PRO A 169 -13.79 8.16 5.85
C PRO A 169 -14.95 7.20 5.55
N PHE A 170 -15.65 6.73 6.60
CA PHE A 170 -16.89 5.96 6.49
C PHE A 170 -18.13 6.86 6.23
N SER A 171 -17.98 8.17 6.07
CA SER A 171 -19.13 9.01 5.66
C SER A 171 -19.67 8.64 4.28
N ALA A 172 -18.84 8.05 3.41
CA ALA A 172 -19.23 7.56 2.08
C ALA A 172 -20.39 6.53 2.14
N PHE A 173 -20.52 5.78 3.23
CA PHE A 173 -21.62 4.83 3.42
C PHE A 173 -23.00 5.49 3.53
N THR A 174 -23.05 6.76 3.93
CA THR A 174 -24.31 7.51 3.97
C THR A 174 -24.80 7.87 2.56
N GLU A 175 -23.89 7.94 1.59
CA GLU A 175 -24.18 8.31 0.19
C GLU A 175 -24.53 7.08 -0.65
N ALA A 176 -23.99 5.90 -0.33
CA ALA A 176 -24.24 4.65 -1.05
C ALA A 176 -24.51 3.47 -0.09
N PRO A 177 -25.73 3.31 0.45
CA PRO A 177 -26.04 2.26 1.43
C PRO A 177 -25.86 0.83 0.90
N SER A 178 -26.06 0.61 -0.40
CA SER A 178 -25.86 -0.69 -1.06
C SER A 178 -24.41 -1.19 -1.04
N SER A 179 -23.45 -0.30 -0.77
CA SER A 179 -22.05 -0.68 -0.59
C SER A 179 -21.84 -1.58 0.64
N LEU A 180 -22.80 -1.63 1.57
CA LEU A 180 -22.80 -2.50 2.74
C LEU A 180 -23.33 -3.92 2.47
N ASP A 181 -23.82 -4.23 1.27
CA ASP A 181 -24.48 -5.51 1.00
C ASP A 181 -23.60 -6.73 1.32
N SER A 182 -22.31 -6.68 0.99
CA SER A 182 -21.38 -7.78 1.31
C SER A 182 -21.06 -7.87 2.79
N LEU A 183 -21.06 -6.75 3.51
CA LEU A 183 -20.93 -6.74 4.98
C LEU A 183 -22.16 -7.34 5.64
N VAL A 184 -23.36 -6.95 5.19
CA VAL A 184 -24.64 -7.50 5.68
C VAL A 184 -24.72 -8.99 5.38
N ARG A 185 -24.32 -9.42 4.17
CA ARG A 185 -24.26 -10.85 3.79
C ARG A 185 -23.27 -11.62 4.65
N CYS A 186 -22.06 -11.09 4.87
CA CYS A 186 -21.05 -11.69 5.73
C CYS A 186 -21.60 -11.94 7.15
N VAL A 187 -22.24 -10.93 7.74
CA VAL A 187 -22.85 -11.03 9.08
C VAL A 187 -24.02 -12.03 9.09
N ALA A 188 -24.84 -12.07 8.04
CA ALA A 188 -25.99 -12.97 7.93
C ALA A 188 -25.57 -14.45 7.77
N GLU A 189 -24.48 -14.71 7.05
CA GLU A 189 -23.96 -16.06 6.82
C GLU A 189 -23.09 -16.58 7.98
N GLY A 190 -22.66 -15.70 8.90
CA GLY A 190 -21.85 -16.08 10.05
C GLY A 190 -20.44 -16.52 9.71
N HIS A 191 -19.92 -16.08 8.56
CA HIS A 191 -18.50 -16.22 8.25
C HIS A 191 -17.67 -15.36 9.22
N PRO A 192 -16.52 -15.88 9.71
CA PRO A 192 -15.72 -15.25 10.77
C PRO A 192 -15.21 -13.86 10.41
#